data_AF-A0A369T0F8-F1
#
_entry.id   AF-A0A369T0F8-F1
#
_cell.length_a   1.000
_cell.length_b   1.000
_cell.length_c   1.000
_cell.angle_alpha   90.00
_cell.angle_beta   90.00
_cell.angle_gamma   90.00
#
_symmetry.space_group_name_H-M   'P 1'
#
loop_
_entity.id
_entity.type
_entity.pdbx_description
1 polymer ?
#
loop_
_entity_poly.entity_id
_entity_poly.type
_entity_poly.pdbx_seq_one_letter_code
_entity_poly.pdbx_strand_id
1 'polypeptide(L)'
;MPNSWIYLGELQKHKPGTLAKILKHNSPRYVREQIQKLIKEGKIKNIQELAFLISRSPDINNVFEELGIENKERRYGKGSIRCIICGSHDRVIRRYGIFICGRCFRELAKLLGFEVMGE
;
A
#
# COMPACT_ATOMS: atom_id res chain seq x y z
N MET A 1 3.90 7.75 -6.59
CA MET A 1 3.23 6.71 -5.77
C MET A 1 3.14 7.20 -4.34
N PRO A 2 2.15 6.77 -3.53
CA PRO A 2 1.82 7.42 -2.26
C PRO A 2 3.07 7.63 -1.41
N ASN A 3 3.23 8.84 -0.88
CA ASN A 3 4.31 9.18 0.05
C ASN A 3 4.00 8.71 1.48
N SER A 4 2.81 8.13 1.68
CA SER A 4 2.37 7.64 2.96
C SER A 4 1.62 6.34 2.69
N TRP A 5 2.15 5.25 3.24
CA TRP A 5 1.50 3.95 3.30
C TRP A 5 0.74 3.81 4.64
N ILE A 6 0.52 4.92 5.34
CA ILE A 6 0.01 4.95 6.72
C ILE A 6 -1.37 4.26 6.79
N TYR A 7 -2.27 4.59 5.86
CA TYR A 7 -3.61 3.97 5.81
C TYR A 7 -3.59 2.49 5.39
N LEU A 8 -2.49 1.97 4.84
CA LEU A 8 -2.37 0.56 4.49
C LEU A 8 -2.15 -0.32 5.72
N GLY A 9 -1.52 0.21 6.77
CA GLY A 9 -1.47 -0.46 8.08
C GLY A 9 -2.89 -0.63 8.64
N GLU A 10 -3.70 0.43 8.58
CA GLU A 10 -5.10 0.38 9.01
C GLU A 10 -5.94 -0.59 8.16
N LEU A 11 -5.74 -0.57 6.85
CA LEU A 11 -6.39 -1.51 5.93
C LEU A 11 -6.06 -2.99 6.26
N GLN A 12 -4.82 -3.27 6.65
CA GLN A 12 -4.38 -4.64 6.97
C GLN A 12 -5.04 -5.18 8.25
N LYS A 13 -5.36 -4.32 9.23
CA LYS A 13 -6.07 -4.74 10.46
C LYS A 13 -7.47 -5.29 10.15
N HIS A 14 -8.18 -4.68 9.19
CA HIS A 14 -9.58 -5.00 8.91
C HIS A 14 -9.79 -5.91 7.70
N LYS A 15 -8.85 -5.96 6.75
CA LYS A 15 -8.91 -6.86 5.58
C LYS A 15 -7.57 -7.59 5.41
N PRO A 16 -7.27 -8.59 6.25
CA PRO A 16 -6.01 -9.31 6.21
C PRO A 16 -5.81 -9.97 4.84
N GLY A 17 -4.63 -9.76 4.25
CA GLY A 17 -4.26 -10.30 2.93
C GLY A 17 -4.36 -9.28 1.80
N THR A 18 -5.07 -8.17 2.01
CA THR A 18 -5.07 -7.04 1.08
C THR A 18 -3.68 -6.45 0.94
N LEU A 19 -2.95 -6.26 2.04
CA LEU A 19 -1.58 -5.75 2.02
C LEU A 19 -0.64 -6.68 1.24
N ALA A 20 -0.69 -7.99 1.49
CA ALA A 20 0.13 -8.95 0.76
C ALA A 20 -0.17 -8.92 -0.75
N LYS A 21 -1.45 -8.81 -1.14
CA LYS A 21 -1.85 -8.66 -2.55
C LYS A 21 -1.31 -7.36 -3.16
N ILE A 22 -1.35 -6.25 -2.41
CA ILE A 22 -0.81 -4.96 -2.84
C ILE A 22 0.71 -5.06 -3.00
N LEU A 23 1.43 -5.56 -2.00
CA LEU A 23 2.88 -5.79 -2.03
C LEU A 23 3.29 -6.64 -3.24
N LYS A 24 2.54 -7.69 -3.53
CA LYS A 24 2.83 -8.60 -4.64
C LYS A 24 2.51 -8.03 -6.03
N HIS A 25 1.36 -7.38 -6.21
CA HIS A 25 0.82 -7.06 -7.54
C HIS A 25 0.72 -5.58 -7.87
N ASN A 26 0.45 -4.73 -6.87
CA ASN A 26 0.14 -3.32 -7.10
C ASN A 26 1.20 -2.34 -6.64
N SER A 27 2.18 -2.84 -5.89
CA SER A 27 3.30 -2.05 -5.41
C SER A 27 4.19 -1.56 -6.54
N PRO A 28 4.89 -0.43 -6.31
CA PRO A 28 5.82 0.09 -7.30
C PRO A 28 6.80 -1.00 -7.72
N ARG A 29 7.24 -0.96 -8.98
CA ARG A 29 8.21 -1.93 -9.50
C ARG A 29 9.46 -2.00 -8.62
N TYR A 30 9.99 -0.84 -8.20
CA TYR A 30 11.18 -0.79 -7.33
C TYR A 30 10.96 -1.45 -5.96
N VAL A 31 9.78 -1.27 -5.35
CA VAL A 31 9.43 -1.95 -4.09
C VAL A 31 9.38 -3.46 -4.30
N ARG A 32 8.78 -3.93 -5.41
CA ARG A 32 8.75 -5.38 -5.72
C ARG A 32 10.14 -5.95 -5.92
N GLU A 33 11.02 -5.22 -6.62
CA GLU A 33 12.42 -5.61 -6.85
C GLU A 33 13.21 -5.68 -5.53
N GLN A 34 13.04 -4.68 -4.65
CA GLN A 34 13.66 -4.67 -3.33
C GLN A 34 13.16 -5.82 -2.44
N ILE A 35 11.84 -6.07 -2.39
CA ILE A 35 11.26 -7.20 -1.65
C ILE A 35 11.82 -8.53 -2.17
N GLN A 36 11.91 -8.72 -3.49
CA GLN A 36 12.49 -9.93 -4.08
C GLN A 36 13.96 -10.11 -3.69
N LYS A 37 14.74 -9.02 -3.65
CA LYS A 37 16.13 -9.03 -3.19
C LYS A 37 16.22 -9.45 -1.72
N LEU A 38 15.36 -8.90 -0.84
CA LEU A 38 15.31 -9.27 0.58
C LEU A 38 14.98 -10.75 0.79
N ILE A 39 14.08 -11.30 -0.03
CA ILE A 39 13.74 -12.73 0.01
C ILE A 39 14.94 -13.58 -0.41
N LYS A 40 15.64 -13.19 -1.48
CA LYS A 40 16.84 -13.88 -1.96
C LYS A 40 17.99 -13.83 -0.95
N GLU A 41 18.14 -12.73 -0.24
CA GLU A 41 19.15 -12.53 0.81
C GLU A 41 18.80 -13.23 2.14
N GLY A 42 17.60 -13.81 2.26
CA GLY A 42 17.14 -14.48 3.48
C GLY A 42 16.76 -13.54 4.62
N LYS A 43 16.70 -12.22 4.38
CA LYS A 43 16.26 -11.22 5.37
C LYS A 43 14.76 -11.35 5.69
N ILE A 44 13.99 -11.85 4.72
CA ILE A 44 12.56 -12.15 4.85
C ILE A 44 12.30 -13.47 4.12
N LYS A 45 11.52 -14.39 4.68
CA LYS A 45 11.18 -15.69 4.10
C LYS A 45 10.18 -15.56 2.95
N ASN A 46 9.19 -14.67 3.08
CA ASN A 46 8.15 -14.45 2.07
C ASN A 46 7.39 -13.12 2.25
N ILE A 47 6.49 -12.80 1.32
CA ILE A 47 5.67 -11.57 1.37
C ILE A 47 4.73 -11.55 2.58
N GLN A 48 4.26 -12.70 3.04
CA GLN A 48 3.36 -12.80 4.18
C GLN A 48 4.07 -12.40 5.48
N GLU A 49 5.35 -12.77 5.64
CA GLU A 49 6.18 -12.32 6.76
C GLU A 49 6.36 -10.80 6.75
N LEU A 50 6.64 -10.20 5.60
CA LEU A 50 6.70 -8.74 5.47
C LEU A 50 5.35 -8.09 5.85
N ALA A 51 4.24 -8.61 5.33
CA ALA A 51 2.91 -8.10 5.68
C ALA A 51 2.61 -8.23 7.18
N PHE A 52 3.12 -9.29 7.82
CA PHE A 52 3.00 -9.48 9.27
C PHE A 52 3.82 -8.44 10.05
N LEU A 53 5.09 -8.21 9.67
CA LEU A 53 5.94 -7.18 10.29
C LEU A 53 5.29 -5.79 10.20
N ILE A 54 4.77 -5.44 9.03
CA ILE A 54 4.05 -4.18 8.81
C ILE A 54 2.81 -4.08 9.71
N SER A 55 2.07 -5.18 9.90
CA SER A 55 0.88 -5.20 10.76
C SER A 55 1.20 -5.03 12.26
N ARG A 56 2.44 -5.31 12.67
CA ARG A 56 2.91 -5.19 14.06
C ARG A 56 3.54 -3.84 14.38
N SER A 57 3.84 -3.03 13.38
CA SER A 57 4.44 -1.72 13.55
C SER A 57 3.38 -0.60 13.54
N PRO A 58 3.51 0.43 14.39
CA PRO A 58 2.67 1.63 14.30
C PRO A 58 2.96 2.45 13.04
N ASP A 59 4.19 2.39 12.50
CA ASP A 59 4.59 3.03 11.25
C ASP A 59 5.31 2.04 10.33
N ILE A 60 4.80 1.91 9.12
CA ILE A 60 5.39 1.11 8.04
C ILE A 60 6.75 1.66 7.58
N ASN A 61 6.99 2.96 7.71
CA ASN A 61 8.27 3.56 7.32
C ASN A 61 9.43 2.99 8.13
N ASN A 62 9.22 2.76 9.43
CA ASN A 62 10.24 2.15 10.30
C ASN A 62 10.61 0.74 9.80
N VAL A 63 9.61 -0.06 9.44
CA VAL A 63 9.82 -1.41 8.88
C VAL A 63 10.60 -1.33 7.56
N PHE A 64 10.30 -0.35 6.72
CA PHE A 64 11.02 -0.16 5.45
C PHE A 64 12.45 0.31 5.66
N GLU A 65 12.69 1.22 6.61
CA GLU A 65 14.03 1.69 6.97
C GLU A 65 14.90 0.55 7.52
N GLU A 66 14.38 -0.24 8.48
CA GLU A 66 15.04 -1.42 9.04
C GLU A 66 15.40 -2.46 7.96
N LEU A 67 14.53 -2.62 6.97
CA LEU A 67 14.74 -3.55 5.86
C LEU A 67 15.56 -2.96 4.70
N GLY A 68 15.91 -1.67 4.73
CA GLY A 68 16.61 -0.99 3.64
C GLY A 68 15.78 -0.85 2.36
N ILE A 69 14.46 -0.73 2.47
CA ILE A 69 13.54 -0.47 1.35
C ILE A 69 13.50 1.03 1.09
N GLU A 70 14.34 1.49 0.16
CA GLU A 70 14.41 2.91 -0.21
C GLU A 70 13.30 3.32 -1.19
N ASN A 71 12.75 4.51 -0.97
CA ASN A 71 11.76 5.11 -1.87
C ASN A 71 12.46 5.76 -3.07
N LYS A 72 12.12 5.34 -4.30
CA LYS A 72 12.67 5.98 -5.53
C LYS A 72 11.92 7.24 -5.92
N GLU A 73 12.60 8.09 -6.70
CA GLU A 73 11.97 9.24 -7.35
C GLU A 73 10.67 8.88 -8.06
N ARG A 74 9.68 9.76 -7.87
CA ARG A 74 8.33 9.55 -8.38
C ARG A 74 8.31 9.79 -9.88
N ARG A 75 7.86 8.77 -10.64
CA ARG A 75 7.44 8.98 -12.03
C ARG A 75 6.23 9.91 -12.06
N TYR A 76 6.25 10.86 -13.00
CA TYR A 76 5.17 11.82 -13.23
C TYR A 76 4.30 11.39 -14.43
N GLY A 77 3.15 12.05 -14.61
CA GLY A 77 2.23 11.83 -15.73
C GLY A 77 1.05 10.89 -15.43
N LYS A 78 0.05 10.86 -16.32
CA LYS A 78 -1.22 10.15 -16.13
C LYS A 78 -1.03 8.64 -15.86
N GLY A 79 -0.11 7.99 -16.56
CA GLY A 79 0.18 6.56 -16.39
C GLY A 79 0.82 6.19 -15.06
N SER A 80 1.38 7.16 -14.33
CA SER A 80 1.95 6.96 -12.99
C SER A 80 0.89 6.89 -11.89
N ILE A 81 -0.34 7.33 -12.18
CA ILE A 81 -1.44 7.42 -11.23
C ILE A 81 -2.32 6.18 -11.37
N ARG A 82 -2.33 5.35 -10.33
CA ARG A 82 -3.14 4.13 -10.28
C ARG A 82 -3.69 3.92 -8.87
N CYS A 83 -4.82 3.23 -8.80
CA CYS A 83 -5.34 2.70 -7.56
C CYS A 83 -4.35 1.71 -6.96
N ILE A 84 -3.97 1.92 -5.71
CA ILE A 84 -3.08 1.02 -4.97
C ILE A 84 -3.69 -0.37 -4.69
N ILE A 85 -5.02 -0.48 -4.64
CA ILE A 85 -5.73 -1.74 -4.31
C ILE A 85 -6.00 -2.59 -5.55
N CYS A 86 -6.49 -1.98 -6.62
CA CYS A 86 -6.92 -2.71 -7.82
C CYS A 86 -6.11 -2.38 -9.08
N GLY A 87 -5.19 -1.42 -9.04
CA GLY A 87 -4.37 -1.03 -10.18
C GLY A 87 -5.05 -0.18 -11.25
N SER A 88 -6.36 0.09 -11.15
CA SER A 88 -7.09 0.92 -12.12
C SER A 88 -6.57 2.36 -12.17
N HIS A 89 -6.49 2.92 -13.37
CA HIS A 89 -6.17 4.34 -13.61
C HIS A 89 -7.42 5.24 -13.57
N ASP A 90 -8.61 4.67 -13.43
CA ASP A 90 -9.87 5.41 -13.52
C ASP A 90 -10.26 6.01 -12.17
N ARG A 91 -10.67 7.29 -12.19
CA ARG A 91 -11.24 8.02 -11.05
C ARG A 91 -10.46 7.79 -9.75
N VAL A 92 -9.13 7.89 -9.82
CA VAL A 92 -8.23 7.72 -8.68
C VAL A 92 -8.30 8.96 -7.79
N ILE A 93 -8.78 8.78 -6.57
CA ILE A 93 -8.82 9.79 -5.52
C ILE A 93 -7.41 9.93 -4.95
N ARG A 94 -6.85 11.14 -5.06
CA ARG A 94 -5.48 11.46 -4.62
C ARG A 94 -5.44 12.31 -3.35
N ARG A 95 -6.57 12.90 -2.97
CA ARG A 95 -6.67 13.70 -1.75
C ARG A 95 -6.32 12.85 -0.53
N TYR A 96 -5.74 13.48 0.49
CA TYR A 96 -5.33 12.83 1.73
C TYR A 96 -4.32 11.68 1.56
N GLY A 97 -3.67 11.55 0.39
CA GLY A 97 -2.64 10.54 0.17
C GLY A 97 -3.14 9.10 0.01
N ILE A 98 -4.44 8.88 -0.20
CA ILE A 98 -5.02 7.52 -0.23
C ILE A 98 -4.92 6.78 -1.57
N PHE A 99 -4.74 7.46 -2.70
CA PHE A 99 -4.53 6.86 -4.04
C PHE A 99 -5.41 5.62 -4.35
N ILE A 100 -6.71 5.69 -4.09
CA ILE A 100 -7.69 4.62 -4.40
C ILE A 100 -8.72 5.09 -5.42
N CYS A 101 -9.20 4.20 -6.27
CA CYS A 101 -10.28 4.53 -7.21
C CYS A 101 -11.63 4.62 -6.50
N GLY A 102 -12.60 5.31 -7.10
CA GLY A 102 -13.94 5.46 -6.53
C GLY A 102 -14.67 4.14 -6.21
N ARG A 103 -14.35 3.04 -6.90
CA ARG A 103 -14.89 1.71 -6.56
C ARG A 103 -14.35 1.21 -5.22
N CYS A 104 -13.03 1.16 -5.09
CA CYS A 104 -12.37 0.74 -3.86
C CYS A 104 -12.66 1.70 -2.69
N PHE A 105 -12.84 3.00 -2.96
CA PHE A 105 -13.24 3.96 -1.94
C PHE A 105 -14.58 3.60 -1.32
N ARG A 106 -15.63 3.29 -2.10
CA ARG A 106 -16.94 2.92 -1.55
C ARG A 106 -16.89 1.67 -0.65
N GLU A 107 -16.04 0.70 -0.98
CA GLU A 107 -15.84 -0.50 -0.15
C GLU A 107 -15.08 -0.26 1.15
N LEU A 108 -14.33 0.85 1.22
CA LEU A 108 -13.45 1.19 2.35
C LEU A 108 -13.88 2.44 3.10
N ALA A 109 -14.87 3.19 2.60
CA ALA A 109 -15.27 4.48 3.14
C ALA A 109 -15.55 4.38 4.65
N LYS A 110 -16.40 3.43 5.06
CA LYS A 110 -16.71 3.17 6.49
C LYS A 110 -15.46 2.84 7.31
N LEU A 111 -14.57 2.02 6.74
CA LEU A 111 -13.31 1.64 7.42
C LEU A 111 -12.37 2.84 7.58
N LEU A 112 -12.35 3.73 6.61
CA LEU A 112 -11.54 4.95 6.63
C LEU A 112 -12.20 6.07 7.47
N GLY A 113 -13.31 5.78 8.18
CA GLY A 113 -14.01 6.73 9.03
C GLY A 113 -14.89 7.72 8.28
N PHE A 114 -15.25 7.45 7.02
CA PHE A 114 -16.21 8.27 6.29
C PHE A 114 -17.65 7.84 6.62
N GLU A 115 -18.47 8.83 6.96
CA GLU A 115 -19.90 8.67 7.23
C GLU A 115 -20.73 9.34 6.13
N VAL A 116 -21.91 8.78 5.86
CA VAL A 116 -22.90 9.39 4.98
C VAL A 116 -23.76 10.30 5.85
N MET A 117 -23.78 11.59 5.53
CA MET A 117 -24.63 12.55 6.23
C MET A 117 -26.03 12.56 5.60
N GLY A 118 -27.08 12.53 6.42
CA GLY A 118 -28.47 12.76 5.98
C GLY A 118 -29.23 11.53 5.46
N GLU A 119 -28.86 10.33 5.92
CA GLU A 119 -29.74 9.13 5.85
C GLU A 119 -30.71 9.09 7.04
#